data_AF-A0A831XFM1-F1
#
_entry.id   AF-A0A831XFM1-F1
#
_cell.length_a   1.000
_cell.length_b   1.000
_cell.length_c   1.000
_cell.angle_alpha   90.00
_cell.angle_beta   90.00
_cell.angle_gamma   90.00
#
_symmetry.space_group_name_H-M   'P 1'
#
loop_
_entity.id
_entity.type
_entity.pdbx_description
1 polymer ?
#
loop_
_entity_poly.entity_id
_entity_poly.type
_entity_poly.pdbx_seq_one_letter_code
_entity_poly.pdbx_strand_id
1 'polypeptide(L)'
;MTAEIQTTASMAGGWSARWRGVAAVAAGFLLAVLPWVGWVRAKSGEWVPVSSGGPPTLRDGLSFHHKSFRNRLELPAGVERMSEAAWNRYSELDSSGAYVRFVLRMAAEDPVAVVETYLYKAARAWYGTDAQRKGAERFNLVVSVAWLAAVGAGIWRRARADWPAAAWLLVGFTGLFWYMTTVALSIARYMTPTAALLAPLAGWIFEAGGSRQTPKAVRLEAR
;
A
#
# COMPACT_ATOMS: atom_id res chain seq x y z
N MET A 1 -25.57 -31.62 -30.30
CA MET A 1 -25.68 -31.92 -28.85
C MET A 1 -24.32 -32.20 -28.18
N THR A 2 -23.19 -31.93 -28.84
CA THR A 2 -21.82 -32.10 -28.31
C THR A 2 -21.13 -30.78 -27.94
N ALA A 3 -21.61 -29.64 -28.48
CA ALA A 3 -21.04 -28.32 -28.23
C ALA A 3 -21.40 -27.72 -26.83
N GLU A 4 -22.56 -28.07 -26.27
CA GLU A 4 -22.97 -27.58 -24.94
C GLU A 4 -22.16 -28.23 -23.79
N ILE A 5 -21.70 -29.48 -23.96
CA ILE A 5 -20.94 -30.21 -22.94
C ILE A 5 -19.49 -29.70 -22.84
N GLN A 6 -18.88 -29.28 -23.96
CA GLN A 6 -17.53 -28.70 -23.94
C GLN A 6 -17.49 -27.31 -23.27
N THR A 7 -18.58 -26.54 -23.37
CA THR A 7 -18.65 -25.17 -22.82
C THR A 7 -18.73 -25.18 -21.29
N THR A 8 -19.48 -26.13 -20.70
CA THR A 8 -19.60 -26.27 -19.24
C THR A 8 -18.34 -26.86 -18.59
N ALA A 9 -17.66 -27.81 -19.25
CA ALA A 9 -16.40 -28.38 -18.77
C ALA A 9 -15.25 -27.36 -18.72
N SER A 10 -15.18 -26.45 -19.70
CA SER A 10 -14.22 -25.34 -19.75
C SER A 10 -14.40 -24.36 -18.58
N MET A 11 -15.66 -24.02 -18.24
CA MET A 11 -15.96 -23.13 -17.12
C MET A 11 -15.69 -23.75 -15.74
N ALA A 12 -15.97 -25.05 -15.56
CA ALA A 12 -15.70 -25.78 -14.32
C ALA A 12 -14.18 -25.95 -14.04
N GLY A 13 -13.38 -26.19 -15.09
CA GLY A 13 -11.92 -26.26 -15.00
C GLY A 13 -11.28 -24.93 -14.55
N GLY A 14 -11.78 -23.80 -15.04
CA GLY A 14 -11.34 -22.47 -14.64
C GLY A 14 -11.64 -22.13 -13.18
N TRP A 15 -12.81 -22.55 -12.66
CA TRP A 15 -13.20 -22.30 -11.28
C TRP A 15 -12.30 -23.03 -10.28
N SER A 16 -12.00 -24.31 -10.54
CA SER A 16 -11.08 -25.10 -9.68
C SER A 16 -9.64 -24.58 -9.71
N ALA A 17 -9.16 -24.05 -10.84
CA ALA A 17 -7.85 -23.43 -10.95
C ALA A 17 -7.76 -22.12 -10.13
N ARG A 18 -8.81 -21.31 -10.14
CA ARG A 18 -8.88 -20.06 -9.37
C ARG A 18 -8.85 -20.30 -7.86
N TRP A 19 -9.62 -21.27 -7.36
CA TRP A 19 -9.62 -21.62 -5.94
C TRP A 19 -8.31 -22.25 -5.49
N ARG A 20 -7.64 -23.04 -6.35
CA ARG A 20 -6.27 -23.50 -6.07
C ARG A 20 -5.29 -22.34 -5.95
N GLY A 21 -5.40 -21.32 -6.81
CA GLY A 21 -4.62 -20.09 -6.69
C GLY A 21 -4.89 -19.33 -5.40
N VAL A 22 -6.16 -19.13 -5.03
CA VAL A 22 -6.55 -18.49 -3.75
C VAL A 22 -6.01 -19.28 -2.56
N ALA A 23 -6.14 -20.61 -2.58
CA ALA A 23 -5.63 -21.47 -1.52
C ALA A 23 -4.10 -21.41 -1.42
N ALA A 24 -3.39 -21.39 -2.54
CA ALA A 24 -1.93 -21.25 -2.56
C ALA A 24 -1.48 -19.89 -2.00
N VAL A 25 -2.15 -18.79 -2.37
CA VAL A 25 -1.87 -17.46 -1.83
C VAL A 25 -2.17 -17.40 -0.33
N ALA A 26 -3.31 -17.95 0.11
CA ALA A 26 -3.67 -18.01 1.53
C ALA A 26 -2.67 -18.85 2.33
N ALA A 27 -2.27 -20.01 1.81
CA ALA A 27 -1.26 -20.86 2.44
C ALA A 27 0.10 -20.15 2.54
N GLY A 28 0.54 -19.49 1.46
CA GLY A 28 1.77 -18.70 1.46
C GLY A 28 1.74 -17.56 2.50
N PHE A 29 0.61 -16.86 2.60
CA PHE A 29 0.42 -15.83 3.63
C PHE A 29 0.48 -16.40 5.05
N LEU A 30 -0.22 -17.50 5.32
CA LEU A 30 -0.21 -18.15 6.63
C LEU A 30 1.20 -18.65 6.99
N LEU A 31 1.91 -19.28 6.05
CA LEU A 31 3.29 -19.73 6.26
C LEU A 31 4.25 -18.57 6.56
N ALA A 32 4.04 -17.41 5.96
CA ALA A 32 4.86 -16.22 6.23
C ALA A 32 4.54 -15.60 7.60
N VAL A 33 3.28 -15.60 8.02
CA VAL A 33 2.81 -14.86 9.21
C VAL A 33 2.83 -15.70 10.48
N LEU A 34 2.42 -16.97 10.42
CA LEU A 34 2.25 -17.83 11.61
C LEU A 34 3.54 -18.02 12.42
N PRO A 35 4.74 -18.18 11.83
CA PRO A 35 5.97 -18.30 12.62
C PRO A 35 6.22 -17.07 13.50
N TRP A 36 5.99 -15.87 12.96
CA TRP A 36 6.13 -14.62 13.70
C TRP A 36 5.09 -14.50 14.81
N VAL A 37 3.81 -14.75 14.50
CA VAL A 37 2.72 -14.68 15.49
C VAL A 37 2.96 -15.67 16.63
N GLY A 38 3.40 -16.89 16.31
CA GLY A 38 3.76 -17.91 17.30
C GLY A 38 4.93 -17.47 18.18
N TRP A 39 5.99 -16.91 17.59
CA TRP A 39 7.15 -16.41 18.34
C TRP A 39 6.79 -15.24 19.27
N VAL A 40 6.04 -14.25 18.78
CA VAL A 40 5.58 -13.11 19.60
C VAL A 40 4.72 -13.60 20.76
N ARG A 41 3.79 -14.53 20.50
CA ARG A 41 2.98 -15.12 21.56
C ARG A 41 3.82 -15.82 22.61
N ALA A 42 4.80 -16.61 22.18
CA ALA A 42 5.70 -17.32 23.10
C ALA A 42 6.52 -16.38 23.98
N LYS A 43 6.82 -15.16 23.50
CA LYS A 43 7.60 -14.15 24.24
C LYS A 43 6.76 -13.20 25.09
N SER A 44 5.58 -12.82 24.62
CA SER A 44 4.74 -11.79 25.26
C SER A 44 3.56 -12.36 26.05
N GLY A 45 3.17 -13.62 25.80
CA GLY A 45 1.93 -14.20 26.31
C GLY A 45 0.67 -13.73 25.58
N GLU A 46 0.78 -12.73 24.72
CA GLU A 46 -0.35 -12.10 24.03
C GLU A 46 -0.51 -12.59 22.59
N TRP A 47 -1.76 -12.67 22.13
CA TRP A 47 -2.05 -12.80 20.71
C TRP A 47 -1.93 -11.42 20.06
N VAL A 48 -0.84 -11.20 19.33
CA VAL A 48 -0.65 -9.98 18.54
C VAL A 48 -0.98 -10.30 17.08
N PRO A 49 -2.24 -10.14 16.63
CA PRO A 49 -2.57 -10.27 15.22
C PRO A 49 -1.84 -9.20 14.40
N VAL A 50 -1.66 -9.45 13.11
CA VAL A 50 -0.90 -8.58 12.18
C VAL A 50 -1.41 -7.12 12.17
N SER A 51 -2.65 -6.88 12.60
CA SER A 51 -3.25 -5.54 12.76
C SER A 51 -3.78 -5.34 14.19
N SER A 52 -2.89 -5.23 15.17
CA SER A 52 -3.24 -4.86 16.57
C SER A 52 -3.21 -3.35 16.84
N GLY A 53 -2.78 -2.53 15.87
CA GLY A 53 -2.48 -1.11 16.07
C GLY A 53 -3.69 -0.23 16.41
N GLY A 54 -4.88 -0.59 15.93
CA GLY A 54 -6.17 -0.02 16.32
C GLY A 54 -6.23 1.52 16.41
N PRO A 55 -7.10 2.05 17.29
CA PRO A 55 -7.20 3.49 17.55
C PRO A 55 -5.89 4.16 18.00
N PRO A 56 -5.02 3.52 18.82
CA PRO A 56 -3.72 4.09 19.17
C PRO A 56 -2.88 4.50 17.96
N THR A 57 -2.83 3.68 16.92
CA THR A 57 -2.05 3.98 15.70
C THR A 57 -2.67 5.14 14.91
N LEU A 58 -4.00 5.27 14.90
CA LEU A 58 -4.69 6.37 14.23
C LEU A 58 -4.34 7.73 14.88
N ARG A 59 -4.46 7.84 16.21
CA ARG A 59 -4.12 9.07 16.93
C ARG A 59 -2.61 9.35 16.97
N ASP A 60 -1.78 8.30 17.03
CA ASP A 60 -0.33 8.43 16.91
C ASP A 60 0.08 9.00 15.55
N GLY A 61 -0.69 8.66 14.51
CA GLY A 61 -0.51 9.18 13.18
C GLY A 61 -0.81 10.67 12.99
N LEU A 62 -1.49 11.31 13.94
CA LEU A 62 -1.75 12.75 13.91
C LEU A 62 -0.82 13.54 14.85
N SER A 63 -0.10 12.88 15.76
CA SER A 63 0.70 13.55 16.80
C SER A 63 2.17 13.66 16.41
N PHE A 64 2.56 14.71 15.70
CA PHE A 64 3.93 14.80 15.18
C PHE A 64 4.96 15.23 16.23
N HIS A 65 4.69 16.21 17.10
CA HIS A 65 5.73 16.81 17.97
C HIS A 65 5.73 16.35 19.43
N HIS A 66 4.67 15.70 19.90
CA HIS A 66 4.43 15.55 21.34
C HIS A 66 4.95 14.25 21.97
N LYS A 67 5.56 13.37 21.18
CA LYS A 67 6.11 12.10 21.68
C LYS A 67 7.59 12.27 22.01
N SER A 68 7.99 11.81 23.19
CA SER A 68 9.37 11.95 23.71
C SER A 68 10.46 11.34 22.82
N PHE A 69 10.12 10.32 22.03
CA PHE A 69 11.07 9.65 21.12
C PHE A 69 11.10 10.24 19.70
N ARG A 70 10.25 11.23 19.40
CA ARG A 70 10.13 11.86 18.07
C ARG A 70 10.93 13.17 18.05
N ASN A 71 11.81 13.31 17.06
CA ASN A 71 12.47 14.58 16.82
C ASN A 71 11.51 15.58 16.16
N ARG A 72 11.59 16.86 16.54
CA ARG A 72 10.70 17.88 15.95
C ARG A 72 10.89 18.00 14.42
N LEU A 73 9.78 17.97 13.70
CA LEU A 73 9.70 18.23 12.26
C LEU A 73 9.28 19.67 11.99
N GLU A 74 9.74 20.23 10.88
CA GLU A 74 9.14 21.45 10.33
C GLU A 74 7.90 21.04 9.56
N LEU A 75 6.72 21.40 10.07
CA LEU A 75 5.44 21.01 9.49
C LEU A 75 4.83 22.18 8.73
N PRO A 76 4.10 21.93 7.64
CA PRO A 76 3.25 22.93 7.04
C PRO A 76 2.17 23.40 8.05
N ALA A 77 1.72 24.64 7.92
CA ALA A 77 0.90 25.30 8.94
C ALA A 77 -0.41 24.56 9.26
N GLY A 78 -1.10 24.01 8.27
CA GLY A 78 -2.32 23.22 8.49
C GLY A 78 -2.03 21.87 9.15
N VAL A 79 -0.90 21.24 8.84
CA VAL A 79 -0.47 20.00 9.50
C VAL A 79 -0.17 20.24 10.97
N GLU A 80 0.49 21.35 11.30
CA GLU A 80 0.74 21.74 12.69
C GLU A 80 -0.57 21.98 13.44
N ARG A 81 -1.50 22.77 12.87
CA ARG A 81 -2.82 22.98 13.49
C ARG A 81 -3.59 21.69 13.74
N MET A 82 -3.61 20.77 12.76
CA MET A 82 -4.29 19.48 12.93
C MET A 82 -3.60 18.60 13.97
N SER A 83 -2.27 18.60 14.01
CA SER A 83 -1.47 17.87 14.99
C SER A 83 -1.73 18.36 16.42
N GLU A 84 -1.72 19.68 16.63
CA GLU A 84 -2.03 20.29 17.93
C GLU A 84 -3.47 20.04 18.35
N ALA A 85 -4.44 20.20 17.45
CA ALA A 85 -5.84 19.92 17.73
C ALA A 85 -6.10 18.45 18.12
N ALA A 86 -5.41 17.52 17.46
CA ALA A 86 -5.48 16.10 17.78
C ALA A 86 -4.80 15.79 19.13
N TRP A 87 -3.68 16.45 19.43
CA TRP A 87 -2.97 16.27 20.69
C TRP A 87 -3.78 16.77 21.89
N ASN A 88 -4.41 17.94 21.78
CA ASN A 88 -5.26 18.51 22.83
C ASN A 88 -6.46 17.62 23.19
N ARG A 89 -6.85 16.71 22.29
CA ARG A 89 -7.95 15.74 22.48
C ARG A 89 -7.45 14.30 22.43
N TYR A 90 -6.16 14.07 22.64
CA TYR A 90 -5.51 12.78 22.34
C TYR A 90 -6.11 11.61 23.15
N SER A 91 -6.53 11.85 24.39
CA SER A 91 -7.22 10.88 25.24
C SER A 91 -8.61 10.53 24.72
N GLU A 92 -9.31 11.46 24.06
CA GLU A 92 -10.63 11.28 23.47
C GLU A 92 -10.60 10.49 22.15
N LEU A 93 -9.43 10.39 21.51
CA LEU A 93 -9.23 9.64 20.26
C LEU A 93 -8.97 8.15 20.51
N ASP A 94 -9.74 7.53 21.41
CA ASP A 94 -9.56 6.16 21.89
C ASP A 94 -10.22 5.09 21.01
N SER A 95 -10.99 5.50 20.01
CA SER A 95 -11.74 4.63 19.10
C SER A 95 -11.69 5.13 17.66
N SER A 96 -11.83 4.22 16.69
CA SER A 96 -11.87 4.59 15.26
C SER A 96 -13.04 5.53 14.94
N GLY A 97 -14.17 5.37 15.64
CA GLY A 97 -15.31 6.28 15.50
C GLY A 97 -15.02 7.68 16.04
N ALA A 98 -14.34 7.80 17.18
CA ALA A 98 -13.91 9.09 17.72
C ALA A 98 -12.91 9.79 16.79
N TYR A 99 -11.97 9.03 16.20
CA TYR A 99 -11.05 9.53 15.18
C TYR A 99 -11.79 10.07 13.96
N VAL A 100 -12.72 9.30 13.37
CA VAL A 100 -13.47 9.75 12.19
C VAL A 100 -14.29 11.00 12.50
N ARG A 101 -14.99 11.05 13.64
CA ARG A 101 -15.73 12.25 14.06
C ARG A 101 -14.81 13.45 14.25
N PHE A 102 -13.62 13.26 14.83
CA PHE A 102 -12.62 14.31 14.96
C PHE A 102 -12.20 14.86 13.59
N VAL A 103 -11.87 13.99 12.63
CA VAL A 103 -11.46 14.40 11.28
C VAL A 103 -12.59 15.11 10.55
N LEU A 104 -13.84 14.62 10.63
CA LEU A 104 -15.00 15.26 10.01
C LEU A 104 -15.29 16.65 10.60
N ARG A 105 -15.17 16.80 11.93
CA ARG A 105 -15.28 18.11 12.59
C ARG A 105 -14.17 19.05 12.12
N MET A 106 -12.92 18.59 12.09
CA MET A 106 -11.81 19.38 11.55
C MET A 106 -12.03 19.75 10.09
N ALA A 107 -12.65 18.88 9.27
CA ALA A 107 -12.95 19.18 7.87
C ALA A 107 -14.03 20.27 7.72
N ALA A 108 -14.95 20.38 8.67
CA ALA A 108 -15.95 21.44 8.71
C ALA A 108 -15.36 22.77 9.25
N GLU A 109 -14.43 22.72 10.20
CA GLU A 109 -13.82 23.90 10.85
C GLU A 109 -12.63 24.47 10.06
N ASP A 110 -11.74 23.61 9.57
CA ASP A 110 -10.51 23.94 8.83
C ASP A 110 -10.23 22.86 7.76
N PRO A 111 -10.95 22.87 6.62
CA PRO A 111 -10.77 21.88 5.56
C PRO A 111 -9.35 21.90 4.97
N VAL A 112 -8.69 23.05 4.98
CA VAL A 112 -7.33 23.20 4.47
C VAL A 112 -6.36 22.40 5.33
N ALA A 113 -6.45 22.49 6.66
CA ALA A 113 -5.63 21.69 7.57
C ALA A 113 -5.80 20.19 7.35
N VAL A 114 -7.02 19.71 7.11
CA VAL A 114 -7.29 18.30 6.83
C VAL A 114 -6.64 17.86 5.52
N VAL A 115 -6.88 18.60 4.43
CA VAL A 115 -6.31 18.28 3.11
C VAL A 115 -4.79 18.29 3.17
N GLU A 116 -4.19 19.34 3.74
CA GLU A 116 -2.74 19.48 3.86
C GLU A 116 -2.15 18.35 4.71
N THR A 117 -2.80 17.96 5.81
CA THR A 117 -2.37 16.85 6.66
C THR A 117 -2.38 15.52 5.92
N TYR A 118 -3.44 15.20 5.20
CA TYR A 118 -3.52 13.92 4.49
C TYR A 118 -2.61 13.88 3.26
N LEU A 119 -2.39 15.00 2.56
CA LEU A 119 -1.38 15.08 1.50
C LEU A 119 0.04 14.92 2.05
N TYR A 120 0.34 15.59 3.17
CA TYR A 120 1.63 15.45 3.85
C TYR A 120 1.86 14.01 4.30
N LYS A 121 0.85 13.38 4.91
CA LYS A 121 0.87 11.96 5.32
C LYS A 121 1.06 11.03 4.12
N ALA A 122 0.35 11.26 3.03
CA ALA A 122 0.44 10.47 1.81
C ALA A 122 1.84 10.52 1.17
N ALA A 123 2.48 11.69 1.16
CA ALA A 123 3.87 11.84 0.72
C ALA A 123 4.84 11.19 1.72
N ARG A 124 4.68 11.50 3.01
CA ARG A 124 5.56 11.01 4.10
C ARG A 124 5.49 9.50 4.29
N ALA A 125 4.42 8.84 3.87
CA ALA A 125 4.32 7.38 3.84
C ALA A 125 5.51 6.69 3.13
N TRP A 126 6.15 7.37 2.18
CA TRP A 126 7.25 6.81 1.40
C TRP A 126 8.64 7.00 2.04
N TYR A 127 8.81 7.93 2.97
CA TYR A 127 10.13 8.28 3.49
C TYR A 127 10.20 8.46 5.01
N GLY A 128 9.07 8.71 5.65
CA GLY A 128 8.97 9.03 7.06
C GLY A 128 9.44 7.92 7.98
N THR A 129 10.03 8.31 9.11
CA THR A 129 10.42 7.39 10.18
C THR A 129 9.58 7.67 11.42
N ASP A 130 9.38 6.67 12.27
CA ASP A 130 8.57 6.87 13.48
C ASP A 130 9.25 7.82 14.47
N ALA A 131 10.58 7.70 14.62
CA ALA A 131 11.40 8.59 15.45
C ALA A 131 11.68 9.97 14.80
N GLN A 132 11.17 10.24 13.60
CA GLN A 132 11.31 11.52 12.90
C GLN A 132 12.77 11.94 12.65
N ARG A 133 13.65 10.97 12.38
CA ARG A 133 15.09 11.22 12.20
C ARG A 133 15.36 11.86 10.84
N LYS A 134 15.54 13.20 10.82
CA LYS A 134 15.78 14.01 9.59
C LYS A 134 16.80 13.39 8.62
N GLY A 135 17.93 12.88 9.11
CA GLY A 135 18.96 12.25 8.25
C GLY A 135 18.48 10.97 7.56
N ALA A 136 17.80 10.09 8.30
CA ALA A 136 17.23 8.86 7.75
C ALA A 136 16.06 9.14 6.80
N GLU A 137 15.23 10.14 7.10
CA GLU A 137 14.11 10.54 6.23
C GLU A 137 14.59 11.13 4.91
N ARG A 138 15.66 11.92 4.91
CA ARG A 138 16.29 12.41 3.67
C ARG A 138 16.84 11.27 2.83
N PHE A 139 17.54 10.32 3.46
CA PHE A 139 18.03 9.14 2.76
C PHE A 139 16.88 8.32 2.14
N ASN A 140 15.85 8.01 2.94
CA ASN A 140 14.68 7.29 2.47
C ASN A 140 13.98 8.05 1.34
N LEU A 141 13.87 9.37 1.42
CA LEU A 141 13.27 10.18 0.37
C LEU A 141 14.01 10.02 -0.96
N VAL A 142 15.34 10.13 -0.96
CA VAL A 142 16.16 9.98 -2.17
C VAL A 142 15.98 8.58 -2.76
N VAL A 143 16.07 7.54 -1.94
CA VAL A 143 15.89 6.14 -2.37
C VAL A 143 14.49 5.91 -2.92
N SER A 144 13.46 6.37 -2.22
CA SER A 144 12.06 6.21 -2.64
C SER A 144 11.76 6.97 -3.92
N VAL A 145 12.29 8.18 -4.10
CA VAL A 145 12.15 8.93 -5.37
C VAL A 145 12.83 8.19 -6.52
N ALA A 146 14.07 7.72 -6.34
CA ALA A 146 14.77 6.94 -7.37
C ALA A 146 14.01 5.65 -7.73
N TRP A 147 13.51 4.94 -6.71
CA TRP A 147 12.72 3.74 -6.89
C TRP A 147 11.39 3.99 -7.63
N LEU A 148 10.62 4.98 -7.20
CA LEU A 148 9.34 5.34 -7.82
C LEU A 148 9.54 5.89 -9.25
N ALA A 149 10.65 6.57 -9.52
CA ALA A 149 11.01 6.98 -10.87
C ALA A 149 11.28 5.76 -11.78
N ALA A 150 11.96 4.72 -11.28
CA ALA A 150 12.14 3.48 -12.02
C ALA A 150 10.79 2.77 -12.27
N VAL A 151 9.94 2.65 -11.25
CA VAL A 151 8.58 2.11 -11.40
C VAL A 151 7.79 2.91 -12.46
N GLY A 152 7.83 4.24 -12.38
CA GLY A 152 7.17 5.13 -13.34
C GLY A 152 7.72 4.98 -14.76
N ALA A 153 9.03 4.84 -14.94
CA ALA A 153 9.66 4.62 -16.22
C ALA A 153 9.26 3.26 -16.84
N GLY A 154 9.19 2.20 -16.03
CA GLY A 154 8.71 0.89 -16.47
C GLY A 154 7.24 0.92 -16.90
N ILE A 155 6.39 1.54 -16.07
CA ILE A 155 4.97 1.80 -16.41
C ILE A 155 4.85 2.59 -17.71
N TRP A 156 5.62 3.66 -17.87
CA TRP A 156 5.60 4.53 -19.06
C TRP A 156 5.98 3.77 -20.33
N ARG A 157 7.05 2.97 -20.28
CA ARG A 157 7.48 2.14 -21.43
C ARG A 157 6.40 1.15 -21.86
N ARG A 158 5.60 0.68 -20.91
CA ARG A 158 4.51 -0.27 -21.15
C ARG A 158 3.13 0.38 -21.32
N ALA A 159 3.02 1.70 -21.28
CA ALA A 159 1.74 2.41 -21.31
C ALA A 159 0.91 2.18 -22.59
N ARG A 160 1.54 1.73 -23.69
CA ARG A 160 0.89 1.41 -24.97
C ARG A 160 0.62 -0.08 -25.18
N ALA A 161 0.95 -0.93 -24.21
CA ALA A 161 0.73 -2.37 -24.28
C ALA A 161 -0.42 -2.78 -23.36
N ASP A 162 -0.98 -3.96 -23.59
CA ASP A 162 -1.98 -4.52 -22.69
C ASP A 162 -1.35 -4.84 -21.32
N TRP A 163 -2.03 -4.38 -20.27
CA TRP A 163 -1.62 -4.61 -18.90
C TRP A 163 -2.07 -6.00 -18.46
N PRO A 164 -1.15 -6.88 -18.01
CA PRO A 164 -1.57 -8.15 -17.46
C PRO A 164 -2.40 -7.90 -16.20
N ALA A 165 -3.42 -8.74 -15.95
CA ALA A 165 -4.27 -8.61 -14.76
C ALA A 165 -3.47 -8.56 -13.44
N ALA A 166 -2.32 -9.24 -13.39
CA ALA A 166 -1.39 -9.19 -12.26
C ALA A 166 -0.87 -7.77 -11.98
N ALA A 167 -0.61 -6.94 -13.00
CA ALA A 167 -0.15 -5.57 -12.79
C ALA A 167 -1.19 -4.71 -12.08
N TRP A 168 -2.47 -4.87 -12.45
CA TRP A 168 -3.57 -4.20 -11.74
C TRP A 168 -3.71 -4.66 -10.30
N LEU A 169 -3.48 -5.94 -10.01
CA LEU A 169 -3.44 -6.43 -8.63
C LEU A 169 -2.29 -5.78 -7.85
N LEU A 170 -1.09 -5.65 -8.42
CA LEU A 170 0.05 -5.01 -7.77
C LEU A 170 -0.21 -3.53 -7.47
N VAL A 171 -0.79 -2.79 -8.43
CA VAL A 171 -1.22 -1.40 -8.23
C VAL A 171 -2.31 -1.30 -7.16
N GLY A 172 -3.31 -2.18 -7.21
CA GLY A 172 -4.40 -2.22 -6.23
C GLY A 172 -3.91 -2.49 -4.80
N PHE A 173 -3.04 -3.49 -4.62
CA PHE A 173 -2.42 -3.77 -3.33
C PHE A 173 -1.54 -2.60 -2.87
N THR A 174 -0.75 -2.02 -3.77
CA THR A 174 0.05 -0.82 -3.46
C THR A 174 -0.84 0.32 -2.96
N GLY A 175 -1.94 0.61 -3.67
CA GLY A 175 -2.92 1.61 -3.29
C GLY A 175 -3.57 1.33 -1.94
N LEU A 176 -3.91 0.07 -1.65
CA LEU A 176 -4.49 -0.33 -0.37
C LEU A 176 -3.53 -0.07 0.81
N PHE A 177 -2.29 -0.53 0.71
CA PHE A 177 -1.28 -0.31 1.75
C PHE A 177 -0.95 1.18 1.91
N TRP A 178 -0.83 1.90 0.78
CA TRP A 178 -0.61 3.34 0.78
C TRP A 178 -1.74 4.10 1.48
N TYR A 179 -2.99 3.74 1.19
CA TYR A 179 -4.17 4.27 1.88
C TYR A 179 -4.12 3.97 3.38
N MET A 180 -3.87 2.72 3.77
CA MET A 180 -3.79 2.31 5.18
C MET A 180 -2.72 3.09 5.96
N THR A 181 -1.50 3.23 5.43
CA THR A 181 -0.43 4.00 6.11
C THR A 181 -0.69 5.50 6.07
N THR A 182 -1.39 6.01 5.05
CA THR A 182 -1.81 7.41 4.98
C THR A 182 -2.87 7.70 6.04
N VAL A 183 -3.81 6.79 6.28
CA VAL A 183 -4.87 7.00 7.29
C VAL A 183 -4.36 6.80 8.71
N ALA A 184 -3.61 5.72 8.94
CA ALA A 184 -3.11 5.36 10.25
C ALA A 184 -1.82 6.12 10.55
N LEU A 185 -0.66 5.49 10.37
CA LEU A 185 0.65 6.04 10.70
C LEU A 185 1.54 6.06 9.46
N SER A 186 1.96 7.26 9.04
CA SER A 186 2.62 7.49 7.75
C SER A 186 4.14 7.38 7.86
N ILE A 187 4.63 6.14 7.83
CA ILE A 187 6.05 5.79 7.92
C ILE A 187 6.45 4.79 6.82
N ALA A 188 7.67 4.95 6.29
CA ALA A 188 8.21 4.18 5.17
C ALA A 188 8.23 2.66 5.42
N ARG A 189 8.38 2.24 6.68
CA ARG A 189 8.38 0.82 7.07
C ARG A 189 7.10 0.10 6.63
N TYR A 190 5.96 0.79 6.62
CA TYR A 190 4.70 0.18 6.18
C TYR A 190 4.53 0.12 4.67
N MET A 191 5.38 0.83 3.92
CA MET A 191 5.48 0.76 2.47
C MET A 191 6.59 -0.20 1.99
N THR A 192 7.31 -0.87 2.88
CA THR A 192 8.32 -1.86 2.48
C THR A 192 7.73 -3.02 1.67
N PRO A 193 6.58 -3.63 2.07
CA PRO A 193 5.95 -4.67 1.25
C PRO A 193 5.53 -4.16 -0.13
N THR A 194 5.00 -2.93 -0.21
CA THR A 194 4.57 -2.34 -1.48
C THR A 194 5.74 -2.00 -2.40
N ALA A 195 6.85 -1.54 -1.84
CA ALA A 195 8.08 -1.34 -2.62
C ALA A 195 8.49 -2.64 -3.34
N ALA A 196 8.41 -3.79 -2.66
CA ALA A 196 8.66 -5.09 -3.28
C ALA A 196 7.60 -5.47 -4.33
N LEU A 197 6.31 -5.22 -4.05
CA LEU A 197 5.22 -5.47 -5.01
C LEU A 197 5.34 -4.66 -6.30
N LEU A 198 5.98 -3.48 -6.25
CA LEU A 198 6.20 -2.65 -7.43
C LEU A 198 7.43 -3.08 -8.26
N ALA A 199 8.28 -3.98 -7.75
CA ALA A 199 9.50 -4.36 -8.44
C ALA A 199 9.29 -4.95 -9.85
N PRO A 200 8.27 -5.80 -10.11
CA PRO A 200 7.97 -6.25 -11.47
C PRO A 200 7.66 -5.09 -12.43
N LEU A 201 6.99 -4.03 -11.95
CA LEU A 201 6.66 -2.86 -12.76
C LEU A 201 7.91 -2.04 -13.10
N ALA A 202 8.85 -1.91 -12.15
CA ALA A 202 10.16 -1.32 -12.43
C ALA A 202 10.97 -2.16 -13.43
N GLY A 203 10.85 -3.49 -13.38
CA GLY A 203 11.52 -4.42 -14.29
C GLY A 203 11.18 -4.20 -15.77
N TRP A 204 10.01 -3.62 -16.08
CA TRP A 204 9.60 -3.28 -17.45
C TRP A 204 10.53 -2.28 -18.15
N ILE A 205 11.44 -1.61 -17.43
CA ILE A 205 12.53 -0.83 -18.06
C ILE A 205 13.42 -1.70 -18.95
N PHE A 206 13.66 -2.95 -18.52
CA PHE A 206 14.58 -3.89 -19.18
C PHE A 206 13.88 -4.81 -20.18
N GLU A 207 12.55 -4.79 -20.25
CA GLU A 207 11.85 -5.47 -21.33
C GLU A 207 12.29 -4.80 -22.65
N ALA A 208 13.01 -5.58 -23.47
CA ALA A 208 13.25 -5.24 -24.86
C ALA A 208 11.89 -4.94 -25.48
N GLY A 209 11.79 -3.88 -26.30
CA GLY A 209 10.55 -3.52 -27.00
C GLY A 209 10.09 -4.69 -27.88
N GLY A 210 9.36 -5.62 -27.27
CA GLY A 210 9.13 -6.94 -27.81
C GLY A 210 8.09 -6.83 -28.90
N SER A 211 8.59 -6.88 -30.14
CA SER A 211 7.92 -7.27 -31.38
C SER A 211 6.40 -7.16 -31.35
N ARG A 212 5.86 -6.18 -32.09
CA ARG A 212 4.53 -6.33 -32.68
C ARG A 212 4.48 -7.73 -33.27
N GLN A 213 3.73 -8.64 -32.66
CA GLN A 213 3.37 -9.87 -33.34
C GLN A 213 2.51 -9.44 -34.52
N THR A 214 3.14 -9.23 -35.68
CA THR A 214 2.42 -9.23 -36.94
C THR A 214 1.59 -10.52 -36.95
N PRO A 215 0.26 -10.43 -37.10
CA PRO A 215 -0.56 -11.61 -37.24
C PRO A 215 0.07 -12.48 -38.31
N LYS A 216 0.34 -13.76 -38.00
CA LYS A 216 0.73 -14.72 -39.04
C LYS A 216 -0.34 -14.63 -40.11
N ALA A 217 0.01 -14.09 -41.27
CA ALA A 217 -0.87 -14.09 -42.43
C ALA A 217 -1.30 -15.55 -42.62
N VAL A 218 -2.60 -15.80 -42.46
CA VAL A 218 -3.21 -17.08 -42.78
C VAL A 218 -2.95 -17.27 -44.27
N ARG A 219 -1.98 -18.12 -44.60
CA ARG A 219 -1.76 -18.57 -45.96
C ARG A 219 -3.00 -19.39 -46.31
N LEU A 220 -3.94 -18.76 -47.01
CA LEU A 220 -5.01 -19.45 -47.71
C LEU A 220 -4.33 -20.32 -48.77
N GLU A 221 -4.12 -21.59 -48.46
CA GLU A 221 -3.83 -22.57 -49.49
C GLU A 221 -5.13 -22.78 -50.28
N ALA A 222 -5.16 -22.20 -51.48
CA ALA A 222 -6.15 -22.54 -52.48
C ALA A 222 -5.92 -24.00 -52.90
N ARG A 223 -6.92 -24.84 -52.67
CA ARG A 223 -7.15 -26.08 -53.41
C ARG A 223 -8.61 -26.11 -53.84
#